data_AF-A0A504YH30-F1
#
_entry.id   AF-A0A504YH30-F1
#
_cell.length_a   1.000
_cell.length_b   1.000
_cell.length_c   1.000
_cell.angle_alpha   90.00
_cell.angle_beta   90.00
_cell.angle_gamma   90.00
#
_symmetry.space_group_name_H-M   'P 1'
#
loop_
_entity.id
_entity.type
_entity.pdbx_description
1 polymer ?
#
loop_
_entity_poly.entity_id
_entity_poly.type
_entity_poly.pdbx_seq_one_letter_code
_entity_poly.pdbx_strand_id
1 'polypeptide(L)'
;MSQPKSATTPSESAIAEDPNHEQLVRSKLGSLAPECDSVKSAYDACFQEFFPKFLRGSTADPCGPKLRAYQQCLRGTLESIGIDMTELDASRMNADGIAAVLNKR
;
A
#
# COMPACT_ATOMS: atom_id res chain seq x y z
N MET A 1 35.83 -16.81 24.87
CA MET A 1 34.78 -17.80 24.57
C MET A 1 33.97 -17.93 25.85
N SER A 2 32.68 -17.61 25.99
CA SER A 2 31.61 -17.25 25.07
C SER A 2 30.56 -16.43 25.85
N GLN A 3 29.83 -15.56 25.15
CA GLN A 3 28.81 -14.65 25.70
C GLN A 3 27.45 -15.35 26.00
N PRO A 4 26.55 -14.69 26.77
CA PRO A 4 25.42 -15.32 27.47
C PRO A 4 24.11 -15.42 26.65
N LYS A 5 23.26 -16.41 26.99
CA LYS A 5 21.88 -16.52 26.47
C LYS A 5 20.91 -15.76 27.38
N SER A 6 20.29 -14.71 26.85
CA SER A 6 19.06 -14.12 27.41
C SER A 6 17.86 -14.75 26.71
N ALA A 7 16.91 -15.28 27.47
CA ALA A 7 15.61 -15.72 26.96
C ALA A 7 14.53 -14.83 27.60
N THR A 8 13.91 -14.00 26.77
CA THR A 8 12.74 -13.17 27.09
C THR A 8 11.50 -13.91 26.60
N THR A 9 10.47 -13.97 27.44
CA THR A 9 9.05 -14.12 27.03
C THR A 9 8.33 -12.84 27.45
N PRO A 10 7.27 -12.38 26.76
CA PRO A 10 5.93 -12.94 27.03
C PRO A 10 4.95 -13.00 25.83
N SER A 11 3.89 -13.79 26.03
CA SER A 11 2.65 -13.87 25.23
C SER A 11 2.07 -12.53 24.80
N GLU A 12 1.49 -12.46 23.59
CA GLU A 12 0.13 -11.91 23.40
C GLU A 12 -0.45 -12.34 22.03
N SER A 13 -1.70 -12.86 22.05
CA SER A 13 -2.62 -13.09 20.92
C SER A 13 -2.19 -14.07 19.80
N ALA A 14 -2.64 -15.32 19.92
CA ALA A 14 -2.76 -16.26 18.81
C ALA A 14 -3.83 -15.77 17.82
N ILE A 15 -3.42 -14.98 16.83
CA ILE A 15 -4.14 -14.90 15.57
C ILE A 15 -3.70 -16.15 14.81
N ALA A 16 -4.65 -17.00 14.42
CA ALA A 16 -4.34 -18.09 13.50
C ALA A 16 -3.89 -17.45 12.18
N GLU A 17 -2.58 -17.31 12.01
CA GLU A 17 -1.98 -16.74 10.82
C GLU A 17 -2.30 -17.66 9.66
N ASP A 18 -3.16 -17.18 8.75
CA ASP A 18 -3.47 -17.88 7.53
C ASP A 18 -2.16 -18.13 6.77
N PRO A 19 -1.80 -19.38 6.43
CA PRO A 19 -0.52 -19.70 5.83
C PRO A 19 -0.33 -19.09 4.43
N ASN A 20 -1.40 -18.60 3.79
CA ASN A 20 -1.31 -17.83 2.56
C ASN A 20 -1.10 -16.34 2.81
N HIS A 21 -1.51 -15.79 3.95
CA HIS A 21 -1.26 -14.39 4.30
C HIS A 21 0.23 -14.08 4.38
N GLU A 22 1.00 -14.93 5.07
CA GLU A 22 2.46 -14.73 5.17
C GLU A 22 3.15 -14.87 3.80
N GLN A 23 2.70 -15.81 2.97
CA GLN A 23 3.20 -15.93 1.60
C GLN A 23 2.83 -14.72 0.74
N LEU A 24 1.60 -14.21 0.82
CA LEU A 24 1.17 -13.04 0.06
C LEU A 24 1.90 -11.76 0.50
N VAL A 25 2.19 -11.62 1.79
CA VAL A 25 2.99 -10.53 2.34
C VAL A 25 4.46 -10.63 1.88
N ARG A 26 5.00 -11.85 1.74
CA ARG A 26 6.35 -12.10 1.23
C ARG A 26 6.47 -11.97 -0.28
N SER A 27 5.42 -12.33 -1.01
CA SER A 27 5.32 -12.25 -2.46
C SER A 27 5.05 -10.80 -2.87
N LYS A 28 6.08 -9.97 -2.80
CA LYS A 28 6.04 -8.60 -3.33
C LYS A 28 5.78 -8.66 -4.83
N LEU A 29 4.55 -8.35 -5.23
CA LEU A 29 4.14 -8.33 -6.62
C LEU A 29 4.82 -7.16 -7.36
N GLY A 30 5.38 -7.45 -8.52
CA GLY A 30 5.90 -6.41 -9.42
C GLY A 30 4.80 -5.48 -9.93
N SER A 31 5.21 -4.41 -10.58
CA SER A 31 4.30 -3.51 -11.29
C SER A 31 3.86 -4.14 -12.62
N LEU A 32 2.80 -3.58 -13.20
CA LEU A 32 2.39 -3.89 -14.58
C LEU A 32 3.46 -3.48 -15.60
N ALA A 33 4.27 -2.50 -15.23
CA ALA A 33 5.36 -1.95 -16.04
C ALA A 33 6.68 -2.17 -15.27
N PRO A 34 7.58 -3.07 -15.73
CA PRO A 34 8.81 -3.39 -15.00
C PRO A 34 9.70 -2.16 -14.70
N GLU A 35 9.68 -1.15 -15.56
CA GLU A 35 10.35 0.14 -15.35
C GLU A 35 9.83 0.90 -14.12
N CYS A 36 8.62 0.58 -13.65
CA CYS A 36 8.00 1.16 -12.47
C CYS A 36 8.23 0.34 -11.19
N ASP A 37 8.93 -0.80 -11.23
CA ASP A 37 9.11 -1.68 -10.07
C ASP A 37 9.82 -1.00 -8.90
N SER A 38 10.83 -0.17 -9.19
CA SER A 38 11.60 0.54 -8.16
C SER A 38 10.74 1.58 -7.43
N VAL A 39 9.99 2.40 -8.19
CA VAL A 39 9.09 3.42 -7.62
C VAL A 39 7.90 2.79 -6.90
N LYS A 40 7.34 1.70 -7.44
CA LYS A 40 6.33 0.87 -6.76
C LYS A 40 6.86 0.34 -5.43
N SER A 41 8.05 -0.26 -5.46
CA SER A 41 8.64 -0.88 -4.28
C SER A 41 8.87 0.11 -3.15
N ALA A 42 9.27 1.34 -3.48
CA ALA A 42 9.45 2.43 -2.52
C ALA A 42 8.11 2.94 -1.96
N TYR A 43 7.06 3.02 -2.79
CA TYR A 43 5.71 3.36 -2.33
C TYR A 43 5.15 2.28 -1.41
N ASP A 44 5.20 1.01 -1.82
CA ASP A 44 4.66 -0.13 -1.06
C ASP A 44 5.30 -0.24 0.31
N ALA A 45 6.62 -0.08 0.41
CA ALA A 45 7.34 -0.10 1.69
C ALA A 45 6.88 1.03 2.62
N CYS A 46 6.74 2.26 2.08
CA CYS A 46 6.21 3.39 2.85
C CYS A 46 4.78 3.09 3.34
N PHE A 47 3.92 2.57 2.47
CA PHE A 47 2.54 2.28 2.80
C PHE A 47 2.42 1.21 3.88
N GLN A 48 3.22 0.15 3.82
CA GLN A 48 3.25 -0.92 4.83
C GLN A 48 3.64 -0.38 6.23
N GLU A 49 4.53 0.61 6.30
CA GLU A 49 4.89 1.27 7.57
C GLU A 49 3.85 2.30 8.04
N PHE A 50 3.22 3.01 7.10
CA PHE A 50 2.27 4.08 7.40
C PHE A 50 0.88 3.55 7.75
N PHE A 51 0.38 2.55 7.03
CA PHE A 51 -1.00 2.09 7.13
C PHE A 51 -1.41 1.65 8.56
N PRO A 52 -0.56 0.94 9.35
CA PRO A 52 -0.90 0.65 10.74
C PRO A 52 -1.01 1.89 11.63
N LYS A 53 -0.30 2.98 11.31
CA LYS A 53 -0.40 4.27 12.04
C LYS A 53 -1.67 4.99 11.65
N PHE A 54 -2.03 4.95 10.37
CA PHE A 54 -3.29 5.47 9.86
C PHE A 54 -4.49 4.82 10.56
N LEU A 55 -4.49 3.49 10.72
CA LEU A 55 -5.54 2.78 11.46
C LEU A 55 -5.64 3.20 12.94
N ARG A 56 -4.58 3.76 13.52
CA ARG A 56 -4.54 4.31 14.89
C ARG A 56 -4.87 5.82 14.96
N GLY A 57 -5.32 6.40 13.86
CA GLY A 57 -5.74 7.80 13.78
C GLY A 57 -4.66 8.79 13.34
N SER A 58 -3.49 8.32 12.88
CA SER A 58 -2.51 9.21 12.24
C SER A 58 -3.04 9.73 10.90
N THR A 59 -3.11 11.05 10.74
CA THR A 59 -3.62 11.68 9.51
C THR A 59 -2.53 12.14 8.55
N ALA A 60 -1.27 12.23 9.01
CA ALA A 60 -0.16 12.66 8.18
C ALA A 60 0.30 11.52 7.26
N ASP A 61 0.07 11.66 5.94
CA ASP A 61 0.51 10.71 4.91
C ASP A 61 1.90 11.06 4.35
N PRO A 62 2.96 10.32 4.70
CA PRO A 62 4.31 10.52 4.14
C PRO A 62 4.49 9.88 2.74
N CYS A 63 3.55 9.04 2.30
CA CYS A 63 3.65 8.22 1.10
C CYS A 63 3.06 8.89 -0.14
N GLY A 64 2.22 9.91 0.02
CA GLY A 64 1.59 10.66 -1.07
C GLY A 64 2.51 11.06 -2.24
N PRO A 65 3.73 11.61 -2.01
CA PRO A 65 4.67 11.91 -3.09
C PRO A 65 5.15 10.66 -3.85
N LYS A 66 5.38 9.55 -3.15
CA LYS A 66 5.80 8.27 -3.75
C LYS A 66 4.67 7.66 -4.59
N LEU A 67 3.44 7.74 -4.07
CA LEU A 67 2.25 7.31 -4.80
C LEU A 67 2.10 8.09 -6.11
N ARG A 68 2.25 9.42 -6.07
CA ARG A 68 2.18 10.26 -7.28
C ARG A 68 3.23 9.87 -8.31
N ALA A 69 4.48 9.64 -7.89
CA ALA A 69 5.55 9.19 -8.78
C ALA A 69 5.22 7.84 -9.43
N TYR A 70 4.67 6.89 -8.66
CA TYR A 70 4.25 5.60 -9.20
C TYR A 70 3.08 5.72 -10.19
N GLN A 71 2.06 6.53 -9.87
CA GLN A 71 0.92 6.81 -10.77
C GLN A 71 1.37 7.44 -12.09
N GLN A 72 2.31 8.38 -12.02
CA GLN A 72 2.88 9.03 -13.22
C GLN A 72 3.66 8.03 -14.07
N CYS A 73 4.45 7.15 -13.44
CA CYS A 73 5.20 6.10 -14.14
C CYS A 73 4.27 5.18 -14.94
N LEU A 74 3.12 4.80 -14.36
CA LEU A 74 2.17 3.88 -15.00
C LEU A 74 1.35 4.48 -16.15
N ARG A 75 1.21 5.81 -16.23
CA ARG A 75 0.26 6.43 -17.17
C ARG A 75 0.43 5.93 -18.60
N GLY A 76 1.65 5.95 -19.12
CA GLY A 76 1.92 5.52 -20.49
C GLY A 76 1.58 4.04 -20.74
N THR A 77 1.82 3.18 -19.76
CA THR A 77 1.47 1.75 -19.85
C THR A 77 -0.04 1.52 -19.78
N LEU A 78 -0.77 2.29 -18.97
CA LEU A 78 -2.23 2.19 -18.89
C LEU A 78 -2.89 2.67 -20.19
N GLU A 79 -2.40 3.77 -20.75
CA GLU A 79 -2.85 4.28 -22.05
C GLU A 79 -2.60 3.26 -23.17
N SER A 80 -1.43 2.61 -23.19
CA SER A 80 -1.06 1.65 -24.24
C SER A 80 -1.89 0.36 -24.23
N ILE A 81 -2.43 -0.04 -23.07
CA ILE A 81 -3.34 -1.18 -22.95
C ILE A 81 -4.82 -0.80 -23.13
N GLY A 82 -5.11 0.45 -23.48
CA GLY A 82 -6.44 0.93 -23.84
C GLY A 82 -7.29 1.45 -22.68
N ILE A 83 -6.68 1.83 -21.56
CA ILE A 83 -7.39 2.49 -20.46
C ILE A 83 -7.54 3.98 -20.78
N ASP A 84 -8.76 4.50 -20.73
CA ASP A 84 -9.03 5.93 -20.87
C ASP A 84 -8.63 6.67 -19.58
N MET A 85 -7.57 7.47 -19.67
CA MET A 85 -7.05 8.23 -18.54
C MET A 85 -7.99 9.36 -18.09
N THR A 86 -8.84 9.88 -18.98
CA THR A 86 -9.83 10.91 -18.65
C THR A 86 -10.93 10.31 -17.77
N GLU A 87 -11.42 9.13 -18.14
CA GLU A 87 -12.40 8.38 -17.34
C GLU A 87 -11.80 7.96 -16.00
N LEU A 88 -10.54 7.47 -16.01
CA LEU A 88 -9.84 7.08 -14.80
C LEU A 88 -9.68 8.26 -13.82
N ASP A 89 -9.27 9.43 -14.32
CA ASP A 89 -9.15 10.64 -13.49
C ASP A 89 -10.52 11.10 -12.96
N ALA A 90 -11.57 11.04 -13.78
CA ALA A 90 -12.93 11.42 -13.38
C ALA A 90 -13.51 10.47 -12.32
N SER A 91 -13.11 9.19 -12.32
CA SER A 91 -13.56 8.20 -11.34
C SER A 91 -12.91 8.38 -9.95
N ARG A 92 -11.87 9.22 -9.81
CA ARG A 92 -11.23 9.50 -8.53
C ARG A 92 -12.20 10.24 -7.60
N MET A 93 -12.78 9.53 -6.65
CA MET A 93 -13.59 10.13 -5.61
C MET A 93 -12.69 10.80 -4.56
N ASN A 94 -12.92 12.08 -4.29
CA ASN A 94 -12.38 12.76 -3.11
C ASN A 94 -13.17 12.34 -1.86
N ALA A 95 -12.63 12.66 -0.67
CA ALA A 95 -13.31 12.49 0.61
C ALA A 95 -14.75 13.05 0.59
N ASP A 96 -14.96 14.22 -0.03
CA ASP A 96 -16.29 14.82 -0.17
C ASP A 96 -17.22 13.98 -1.05
N GLY A 97 -16.68 13.39 -2.13
CA GLY A 97 -17.44 12.50 -3.01
C GLY A 97 -17.86 11.21 -2.31
N ILE A 98 -16.96 10.64 -1.50
CA ILE A 98 -17.27 9.45 -0.68
C ILE A 98 -18.32 9.80 0.38
N ALA A 99 -18.16 10.92 1.09
CA ALA A 99 -19.12 11.39 2.09
C ALA A 99 -20.51 11.62 1.48
N ALA A 100 -20.59 12.22 0.29
CA ALA A 100 -21.84 12.43 -0.43
C ALA A 100 -22.55 11.12 -0.79
N VAL A 101 -21.81 10.06 -1.16
CA VAL A 101 -22.39 8.73 -1.44
C VAL A 101 -22.86 8.05 -0.16
N LEU A 102 -22.11 8.17 0.94
CA LEU A 102 -22.46 7.56 2.23
C LEU A 102 -23.68 8.23 2.87
N ASN A 103 -23.81 9.55 2.76
CA ASN A 103 -24.90 10.32 3.35
C ASN A 103 -26.22 10.26 2.56
N LYS A 104 -26.21 9.58 1.40
CA LYS A 104 -27.40 9.39 0.55
C LYS A 104 -28.14 8.06 0.83
N ARG A 105 -27.66 7.25 1.77
CA ARG A 105 -28.31 5.99 2.19
C ARG A 105 -29.17 6.19 3.43
#